data_AF-A0A2S2NI59-F1
#
_entry.id   AF-A0A2S2NI59-F1
#
_cell.length_a   1.000
_cell.length_b   1.000
_cell.length_c   1.000
_cell.angle_alpha   90.00
_cell.angle_beta   90.00
_cell.angle_gamma   90.00
#
_symmetry.space_group_name_H-M   'P 1'
#
loop_
_entity.id
_entity.type
_entity.pdbx_description
1 polymer ?
#
loop_
_entity_poly.entity_id
_entity_poly.type
_entity_poly.pdbx_seq_one_letter_code
_entity_poly.pdbx_strand_id
1 'polypeptide(L)'
;VNTEPSKKDVWDQPKIIDSSLRMMTATLGPSGGKNGFQGLTGLPSPGLAWFINGYLIPEIWLKRGITYVVHIYGGNNPHSSQYYHPFVITDEPNGGYDGMTEVAQKHTRILAGVQYTLRRQARPTSAGPLCLRERKGFDRRLDDNFLSFKEFNKSLDMRCEPGDPAVLEFKPNSSWPDIVYYHSFVQSNMGWKLHIVDKFSTDDKKMLQSMQMINNEDYYQQKMQKF
;
A
#
# COMPACT_ATOMS: atom_id res chain seq x y z
N VAL A 1 -10.23 -28.27 -9.66
CA VAL A 1 -11.44 -27.47 -9.38
C VAL A 1 -10.98 -26.15 -8.82
N ASN A 2 -11.09 -25.07 -9.59
CA ASN A 2 -10.75 -23.72 -9.13
C ASN A 2 -11.94 -23.22 -8.30
N THR A 3 -11.90 -23.47 -7.01
CA THR A 3 -12.88 -22.89 -6.08
C THR A 3 -12.52 -21.41 -5.95
N GLU A 4 -13.34 -20.52 -6.52
CA GLU A 4 -13.25 -19.10 -6.18
C GLU A 4 -13.40 -18.96 -4.66
N PRO A 5 -12.55 -18.17 -3.99
CA PRO A 5 -12.62 -18.00 -2.55
C PRO A 5 -14.02 -17.48 -2.19
N SER A 6 -14.68 -18.14 -1.23
CA SER A 6 -15.97 -17.66 -0.77
C SER A 6 -15.76 -16.30 -0.09
N LYS A 7 -16.73 -15.40 -0.17
CA LYS A 7 -16.65 -14.07 0.48
C LYS A 7 -16.36 -14.13 2.00
N LYS A 8 -16.51 -15.29 2.64
CA LYS A 8 -16.17 -15.53 4.05
C LYS A 8 -14.68 -15.74 4.31
N ASP A 9 -13.88 -16.06 3.29
CA ASP A 9 -12.47 -16.41 3.45
C ASP A 9 -11.53 -15.20 3.18
N VAL A 10 -12.04 -14.14 2.56
CA VAL A 10 -11.29 -12.91 2.26
C VAL A 10 -11.17 -12.05 3.52
N TRP A 11 -9.98 -11.54 3.81
CA TRP A 11 -9.77 -10.65 4.95
C TRP A 11 -10.47 -9.31 4.76
N ASP A 12 -10.76 -8.61 5.86
CA ASP A 12 -11.33 -7.27 5.80
C ASP A 12 -10.33 -6.29 5.15
N GLN A 13 -10.80 -5.54 4.15
CA GLN A 13 -10.04 -4.48 3.50
C GLN A 13 -9.73 -3.36 4.52
N PRO A 14 -8.46 -3.12 4.87
CA PRO A 14 -8.13 -2.03 5.79
C PRO A 14 -8.46 -0.69 5.14
N LYS A 15 -8.98 0.24 5.94
CA LYS A 15 -9.31 1.61 5.52
C LYS A 15 -8.59 2.60 6.43
N ILE A 16 -7.89 3.56 5.84
CA ILE A 16 -7.29 4.68 6.55
C ILE A 16 -8.11 5.92 6.23
N ILE A 17 -9.04 6.21 7.13
CA ILE A 17 -9.80 7.45 7.14
C ILE A 17 -9.30 8.18 8.37
N ASP A 18 -8.51 9.24 8.20
CA ASP A 18 -7.99 10.08 9.29
C ASP A 18 -7.75 11.51 8.79
N SER A 19 -8.57 12.45 9.28
CA SER A 19 -8.46 13.86 8.89
C SER A 19 -7.16 14.53 9.36
N SER A 20 -6.51 13.97 10.37
CA SER A 20 -5.23 14.41 10.91
C SER A 20 -4.03 13.79 10.21
N LEU A 21 -4.23 12.75 9.38
CA LEU A 21 -3.16 12.09 8.65
C LEU A 21 -2.38 13.10 7.80
N ARG A 22 -1.06 13.14 7.96
CA ARG A 22 -0.14 13.90 7.11
C ARG A 22 1.03 13.06 6.64
N MET A 23 1.39 12.04 7.41
CA MET A 23 2.55 11.19 7.14
C MET A 23 2.13 9.73 7.11
N MET A 24 2.71 9.00 6.17
CA MET A 24 2.52 7.56 6.01
C MET A 24 3.88 6.89 5.84
N THR A 25 3.97 5.62 6.22
CA THR A 25 5.15 4.78 5.96
C THR A 25 4.77 3.63 5.04
N ALA A 26 5.47 3.48 3.93
CA ALA A 26 5.31 2.42 2.96
C ALA A 26 6.46 1.41 3.08
N THR A 27 6.12 0.15 3.30
CA THR A 27 7.06 -0.99 3.42
C THR A 27 6.56 -2.14 2.55
N LEU A 28 7.42 -3.11 2.26
CA LEU A 28 7.05 -4.29 1.48
C LEU A 28 6.71 -5.47 2.38
N GLY A 29 5.87 -6.38 1.90
CA GLY A 29 5.58 -7.64 2.59
C GLY A 29 4.85 -8.64 1.71
N PRO A 30 4.63 -9.88 2.19
CA PRO A 30 3.85 -10.89 1.50
C PRO A 30 2.43 -10.38 1.25
N SER A 31 1.89 -10.73 0.08
CA SER A 31 0.57 -10.27 -0.36
C SER A 31 -0.61 -10.97 0.32
N GLY A 32 -0.37 -11.95 1.19
CA GLY A 32 -1.42 -12.65 1.94
C GLY A 32 -2.23 -13.65 1.12
N GLY A 33 -1.70 -14.08 -0.03
CA GLY A 33 -2.31 -15.13 -0.85
C GLY A 33 -3.73 -14.82 -1.31
N LYS A 34 -4.60 -15.84 -1.26
CA LYS A 34 -6.00 -15.77 -1.70
C LYS A 34 -6.88 -14.94 -0.79
N ASN A 35 -6.54 -14.86 0.50
CA ASN A 35 -7.35 -14.13 1.48
C ASN A 35 -6.94 -12.66 1.57
N GLY A 36 -5.69 -12.34 1.22
CA GLY A 36 -5.14 -10.99 1.14
C GLY A 36 -5.37 -10.33 -0.21
N PHE A 37 -4.30 -9.87 -0.87
CA PHE A 37 -4.36 -9.07 -2.09
C PHE A 37 -5.29 -9.67 -3.16
N GLN A 38 -5.16 -10.97 -3.46
CA GLN A 38 -5.95 -11.58 -4.52
C GLN A 38 -7.44 -11.59 -4.18
N GLY A 39 -7.81 -11.93 -2.95
CA GLY A 39 -9.20 -11.92 -2.50
C GLY A 39 -9.79 -10.51 -2.41
N LEU A 40 -8.99 -9.54 -1.96
CA LEU A 40 -9.39 -8.14 -1.82
C LEU A 40 -9.61 -7.44 -3.15
N THR A 41 -8.75 -7.72 -4.14
CA THR A 41 -8.72 -6.98 -5.40
C THR A 41 -9.31 -7.74 -6.59
N GLY A 42 -9.37 -9.07 -6.50
CA GLY A 42 -9.67 -9.95 -7.63
C GLY A 42 -8.52 -10.08 -8.64
N LEU A 43 -7.36 -9.46 -8.38
CA LEU A 43 -6.21 -9.42 -9.29
C LEU A 43 -5.11 -10.38 -8.83
N PRO A 44 -4.31 -10.93 -9.77
CA PRO A 44 -3.15 -11.74 -9.41
C PRO A 44 -2.07 -10.88 -8.74
N SER A 45 -1.38 -11.44 -7.76
CA SER A 45 -0.26 -10.78 -7.07
C SER A 45 1.09 -11.36 -7.50
N PRO A 46 2.16 -10.54 -7.60
CA PRO A 46 3.53 -11.03 -7.76
C PRO A 46 4.13 -11.65 -6.49
N GLY A 47 3.35 -11.79 -5.42
CA GLY A 47 3.76 -12.38 -4.14
C GLY A 47 4.28 -11.37 -3.11
N LEU A 48 4.50 -10.11 -3.51
CA LEU A 48 4.71 -8.97 -2.61
C LEU A 48 3.64 -7.91 -2.84
N ALA A 49 3.37 -7.13 -1.79
CA ALA A 49 2.49 -5.98 -1.83
C ALA A 49 2.97 -4.88 -0.88
N TRP A 50 2.46 -3.68 -1.08
CA TRP A 50 2.68 -2.52 -0.24
C TRP A 50 1.92 -2.65 1.08
N PHE A 51 2.64 -2.39 2.17
CA PHE A 51 2.09 -2.19 3.49
C PHE A 51 2.19 -0.71 3.83
N ILE A 52 1.05 -0.06 4.05
CA ILE A 52 0.99 1.35 4.45
C ILE A 52 0.59 1.42 5.92
N ASN A 53 1.43 2.04 6.73
CA ASN A 53 1.28 2.10 8.20
C ASN A 53 1.06 0.70 8.82
N GLY A 54 1.65 -0.34 8.21
CA GLY A 54 1.54 -1.73 8.67
C GLY A 54 0.27 -2.46 8.23
N TYR A 55 -0.63 -1.85 7.48
CA TYR A 55 -1.78 -2.51 6.86
C TYR A 55 -1.45 -2.98 5.45
N LEU A 56 -1.90 -4.19 5.09
CA LEU A 56 -1.79 -4.70 3.73
C LEU A 56 -2.75 -3.93 2.80
N ILE A 57 -2.18 -3.29 1.77
CA ILE A 57 -2.88 -2.54 0.72
C ILE A 57 -4.15 -1.78 1.15
N PRO A 58 -4.11 -0.93 2.20
CA PRO A 58 -5.29 -0.21 2.66
C PRO A 58 -5.87 0.70 1.57
N GLU A 59 -7.18 0.93 1.62
CA GLU A 59 -7.78 2.10 0.96
C GLU A 59 -7.58 3.33 1.84
N ILE A 60 -7.15 4.45 1.26
CA ILE A 60 -6.76 5.64 2.04
C ILE A 60 -7.54 6.86 1.55
N TRP A 61 -8.17 7.60 2.46
CA TRP A 61 -8.89 8.82 2.15
C TRP A 61 -8.01 10.05 2.40
N LEU A 62 -7.75 10.80 1.34
CA LEU A 62 -6.92 11.99 1.36
C LEU A 62 -7.72 13.20 0.91
N LYS A 63 -7.47 14.36 1.53
CA LYS A 63 -8.19 15.59 1.24
C LYS A 63 -7.44 16.43 0.21
N ARG A 64 -8.15 16.95 -0.79
CA ARG A 64 -7.60 17.93 -1.75
C ARG A 64 -7.06 19.17 -1.01
N GLY A 65 -5.95 19.69 -1.50
CA GLY A 65 -5.31 20.89 -0.95
C GLY A 65 -4.49 20.65 0.32
N ILE A 66 -4.40 19.40 0.81
CA ILE A 66 -3.53 19.02 1.92
C ILE A 66 -2.26 18.37 1.38
N THR A 67 -1.11 18.77 1.93
CA THR A 67 0.18 18.13 1.65
C THR A 67 0.34 16.89 2.51
N TYR A 68 0.74 15.79 1.88
CA TYR A 68 1.03 14.51 2.49
C TYR A 68 2.46 14.09 2.20
N VAL A 69 3.04 13.32 3.11
CA VAL A 69 4.38 12.77 3.01
C VAL A 69 4.33 11.25 3.16
N VAL A 70 5.04 10.53 2.29
CA VAL A 70 5.27 9.09 2.42
C VAL A 70 6.75 8.83 2.63
N HIS A 71 7.08 8.15 3.73
CA HIS A 71 8.39 7.55 3.94
C HIS A 71 8.39 6.16 3.32
N ILE A 72 9.25 5.93 2.34
CA ILE A 72 9.19 4.75 1.49
C ILE A 72 10.44 3.91 1.69
N TYR A 73 10.19 2.62 1.88
CA TYR A 73 11.19 1.57 2.05
C TYR A 73 10.96 0.44 1.03
N GLY A 74 11.12 0.77 -0.25
CA GLY A 74 10.83 -0.08 -1.41
C GLY A 74 12.03 -0.81 -2.00
N GLY A 75 13.23 -0.60 -1.44
CA GLY A 75 14.50 -1.19 -1.89
C GLY A 75 15.19 -0.40 -3.01
N ASN A 76 16.50 -0.18 -2.85
CA ASN A 76 17.30 0.74 -3.67
C ASN A 76 18.12 0.08 -4.78
N ASN A 77 18.05 -1.24 -4.93
CA ASN A 77 18.87 -1.97 -5.91
C ASN A 77 18.07 -2.26 -7.20
N PRO A 78 18.21 -1.48 -8.29
CA PRO A 78 17.45 -1.68 -9.52
C PRO A 78 17.69 -3.02 -10.22
N HIS A 79 18.74 -3.75 -9.85
CA HIS A 79 19.01 -5.09 -10.37
C HIS A 79 18.25 -6.20 -9.62
N SER A 80 17.60 -5.88 -8.50
CA SER A 80 16.76 -6.81 -7.76
C SER A 80 15.30 -6.71 -8.23
N SER A 81 14.91 -7.52 -9.20
CA SER A 81 13.52 -7.55 -9.68
C SER A 81 12.50 -7.86 -8.57
N GLN A 82 12.91 -8.62 -7.56
CA GLN A 82 12.06 -9.01 -6.44
C GLN A 82 11.91 -7.92 -5.36
N TYR A 83 12.90 -7.04 -5.19
CA TYR A 83 12.93 -6.12 -4.05
C TYR A 83 13.18 -4.66 -4.44
N TYR A 84 13.15 -4.33 -5.73
CA TYR A 84 13.21 -2.96 -6.22
C TYR A 84 11.83 -2.49 -6.61
N HIS A 85 11.19 -1.73 -5.71
CA HIS A 85 9.84 -1.25 -5.93
C HIS A 85 9.74 0.23 -5.58
N PRO A 86 10.10 1.13 -6.51
CA PRO A 86 9.85 2.54 -6.32
C PRO A 86 8.35 2.84 -6.28
N PHE A 87 7.93 3.66 -5.31
CA PHE A 87 6.53 3.96 -5.05
C PHE A 87 6.03 5.11 -5.92
N VAL A 88 4.93 4.92 -6.64
CA VAL A 88 4.32 5.96 -7.47
C VAL A 88 2.84 6.10 -7.18
N ILE A 89 2.31 7.30 -7.41
CA ILE A 89 0.87 7.55 -7.44
C ILE A 89 0.47 7.82 -8.88
N THR A 90 -0.55 7.14 -9.38
CA THR A 90 -0.95 7.13 -10.79
C THR A 90 -2.49 7.06 -10.90
N ASP A 91 -3.04 7.43 -12.05
CA ASP A 91 -4.46 7.17 -12.36
C ASP A 91 -4.70 5.79 -13.00
N GLU A 92 -3.65 5.01 -13.23
CA GLU A 92 -3.74 3.64 -13.74
C GLU A 92 -3.86 2.61 -12.59
N PRO A 93 -4.86 1.70 -12.63
CA PRO A 93 -5.21 0.84 -11.49
C PRO A 93 -4.27 -0.33 -11.19
N ASN A 94 -3.38 -0.72 -12.10
CA ASN A 94 -2.57 -1.93 -11.97
C ASN A 94 -1.11 -1.61 -11.62
N GLY A 95 -0.60 -0.43 -11.96
CA GLY A 95 0.80 -0.06 -11.77
C GLY A 95 1.76 -0.83 -12.69
N GLY A 96 3.05 -0.87 -12.35
CA GLY A 96 4.06 -1.48 -13.22
C GLY A 96 4.27 -0.70 -14.53
N TYR A 97 4.26 0.64 -14.43
CA TYR A 97 4.41 1.55 -15.56
C TYR A 97 5.61 1.22 -16.47
N ASP A 98 6.74 0.82 -15.90
CA ASP A 98 7.96 0.52 -16.66
C ASP A 98 7.78 -0.63 -17.66
N GLY A 99 6.93 -1.61 -17.33
CA GLY A 99 6.62 -2.77 -18.18
C GLY A 99 5.50 -2.53 -19.21
N MET A 100 4.86 -1.35 -19.21
CA MET A 100 3.77 -1.02 -20.13
C MET A 100 4.28 -0.77 -21.56
N THR A 101 3.39 -0.95 -22.54
CA THR A 101 3.67 -0.52 -23.92
C THR A 101 3.78 1.00 -24.01
N GLU A 102 4.50 1.51 -25.01
CA GLU A 102 4.65 2.97 -25.21
C GLU A 102 3.29 3.68 -25.33
N VAL A 103 2.31 3.03 -25.98
CA VAL A 103 0.95 3.57 -26.12
C VAL A 103 0.26 3.66 -24.75
N ALA A 104 0.35 2.62 -23.92
CA ALA A 104 -0.21 2.63 -22.58
C ALA A 104 0.47 3.66 -21.66
N GLN A 105 1.81 3.78 -21.75
CA GLN A 105 2.59 4.77 -21.02
C GLN A 105 2.20 6.21 -21.38
N LYS A 106 1.83 6.48 -22.64
CA LYS A 106 1.36 7.81 -23.09
C LYS A 106 -0.01 8.18 -22.54
N HIS A 107 -0.87 7.20 -22.26
CA HIS A 107 -2.22 7.42 -21.71
C HIS A 107 -2.28 7.32 -20.18
N THR A 108 -1.19 6.90 -19.54
CA THR A 108 -1.08 6.77 -18.09
C THR A 108 -0.44 8.02 -17.51
N ARG A 109 -1.07 8.63 -16.51
CA ARG A 109 -0.51 9.79 -15.81
C ARG A 109 0.01 9.39 -14.44
N ILE A 110 1.33 9.48 -14.30
CA ILE A 110 1.95 9.41 -12.98
C ILE A 110 1.82 10.78 -12.32
N LEU A 111 1.10 10.81 -11.21
CA LEU A 111 0.75 12.00 -10.45
C LEU A 111 1.84 12.38 -9.42
N ALA A 112 2.59 11.39 -8.92
CA ALA A 112 3.71 11.58 -8.00
C ALA A 112 4.69 10.39 -8.03
N GLY A 113 5.94 10.64 -7.63
CA GLY A 113 6.98 9.60 -7.46
C GLY A 113 7.94 9.46 -8.64
N VAL A 114 7.78 10.25 -9.70
CA VAL A 114 8.71 10.27 -10.84
C VAL A 114 9.20 11.68 -11.16
N GLN A 115 10.39 11.75 -11.77
CA GLN A 115 10.87 12.90 -12.50
C GLN A 115 10.93 12.58 -13.98
N TYR A 116 10.53 13.53 -14.82
CA TYR A 116 10.61 13.36 -16.26
C TYR A 116 11.93 13.91 -16.78
N THR A 117 12.64 13.10 -17.56
CA THR A 117 13.84 13.55 -18.28
C THR A 117 13.47 14.55 -19.39
N LEU A 118 14.47 15.20 -19.99
CA LEU A 118 14.29 16.06 -21.18
C LEU A 118 13.60 15.33 -22.34
N ARG A 119 13.75 14.00 -22.42
CA ARG A 119 13.12 13.14 -23.42
C ARG A 119 11.73 12.64 -23.00
N ARG A 120 11.13 13.23 -21.95
CA ARG A 120 9.84 12.85 -21.36
C ARG A 120 9.78 11.39 -20.85
N GLN A 121 10.92 10.77 -20.59
CA GLN A 121 10.95 9.46 -19.93
C GLN A 121 10.76 9.65 -18.43
N ALA A 122 9.81 8.92 -17.84
CA ALA A 122 9.59 8.88 -16.40
C ALA A 122 10.74 8.12 -15.72
N ARG A 123 11.31 8.71 -14.66
CA ARG A 123 12.33 8.09 -13.80
C ARG A 123 11.83 8.08 -12.36
N PRO A 124 11.73 6.92 -11.71
CA PRO A 124 11.26 6.86 -10.34
C PRO A 124 12.26 7.52 -9.39
N THR A 125 11.76 8.12 -8.32
CA THR A 125 12.57 8.89 -7.35
C THR A 125 12.37 8.45 -5.90
N SER A 126 11.56 7.43 -5.70
CA SER A 126 10.86 7.14 -4.46
C SER A 126 11.00 5.66 -4.09
N ALA A 127 12.26 5.19 -4.02
CA ALA A 127 12.58 3.80 -3.71
C ALA A 127 12.93 3.61 -2.22
N GLY A 128 14.05 4.16 -1.76
CA GLY A 128 14.48 4.06 -0.36
C GLY A 128 15.05 2.68 0.02
N PRO A 129 15.72 2.54 1.18
CA PRO A 129 16.27 1.28 1.64
C PRO A 129 15.16 0.23 1.82
N LEU A 130 15.48 -1.06 1.75
CA LEU A 130 14.45 -2.10 1.86
C LEU A 130 14.00 -2.28 3.31
N CYS A 131 12.70 -2.17 3.57
CA CYS A 131 12.07 -2.76 4.76
C CYS A 131 11.05 -3.80 4.30
N LEU A 132 11.31 -5.05 4.64
CA LEU A 132 10.51 -6.20 4.23
C LEU A 132 9.92 -6.89 5.46
N ARG A 133 8.59 -7.05 5.43
CA ARG A 133 7.88 -7.98 6.31
C ARG A 133 8.04 -9.37 5.73
N GLU A 134 8.52 -10.31 6.51
CA GLU A 134 8.66 -11.70 6.07
C GLU A 134 8.66 -12.69 7.23
N ARG A 135 8.51 -13.97 6.90
CA ARG A 135 8.65 -15.08 7.83
C ARG A 135 9.80 -15.95 7.39
N LYS A 136 10.84 -16.05 8.22
CA LYS A 136 12.02 -16.86 7.92
C LYS A 136 11.64 -18.34 7.82
N GLY A 137 12.05 -18.99 6.73
CA GLY A 137 11.86 -20.43 6.53
C GLY A 137 10.41 -20.88 6.35
N PHE A 138 9.47 -19.95 6.18
CA PHE A 138 8.05 -20.28 6.04
C PHE A 138 7.61 -20.30 4.58
N ASP A 139 6.76 -21.26 4.27
CA ASP A 139 6.16 -21.43 2.96
C ASP A 139 4.96 -20.48 2.78
N ARG A 140 5.09 -19.51 1.88
CA ARG A 140 4.06 -18.51 1.58
C ARG A 140 2.72 -19.13 1.14
N ARG A 141 2.72 -20.38 0.66
CA ARG A 141 1.48 -21.10 0.31
C ARG A 141 0.56 -21.33 1.50
N LEU A 142 1.10 -21.23 2.72
CA LEU A 142 0.37 -21.39 3.96
C LEU A 142 -0.18 -20.06 4.50
N ASP A 143 0.03 -18.94 3.80
CA ASP A 143 -0.55 -17.64 4.17
C ASP A 143 -2.09 -17.68 4.12
N ASP A 144 -2.67 -18.53 3.26
CA ASP A 144 -4.12 -18.76 3.15
C ASP A 144 -4.74 -19.38 4.42
N ASN A 145 -3.91 -19.90 5.35
CA ASN A 145 -4.39 -20.55 6.57
C ASN A 145 -4.70 -19.58 7.71
N PHE A 146 -4.36 -18.29 7.57
CA PHE A 146 -4.70 -17.29 8.59
C PHE A 146 -6.15 -16.84 8.46
N LEU A 147 -6.86 -16.86 9.60
CA LEU A 147 -8.27 -16.51 9.67
C LEU A 147 -8.50 -15.00 9.51
N SER A 148 -7.49 -14.18 9.82
CA SER A 148 -7.57 -12.73 9.69
C SER A 148 -6.23 -12.10 9.36
N PHE A 149 -6.28 -10.91 8.77
CA PHE A 149 -5.09 -10.08 8.55
C PHE A 149 -4.34 -9.78 9.87
N LYS A 150 -5.04 -9.62 11.00
CA LYS A 150 -4.42 -9.33 12.32
C LYS A 150 -3.50 -10.46 12.75
N GLU A 151 -3.93 -11.71 12.60
CA GLU A 151 -3.11 -12.89 12.91
C GLU A 151 -1.94 -13.04 11.94
N PHE A 152 -2.20 -12.88 10.65
CA PHE A 152 -1.18 -12.92 9.61
C PHE A 152 -0.08 -11.88 9.88
N ASN A 153 -0.45 -10.61 10.09
CA ASN A 153 0.51 -9.53 10.29
C ASN A 153 1.35 -9.71 11.57
N LYS A 154 0.76 -10.25 12.64
CA LYS A 154 1.49 -10.59 13.88
C LYS A 154 2.53 -11.68 13.68
N SER A 155 2.35 -12.54 12.67
CA SER A 155 3.30 -13.62 12.38
C SER A 155 4.53 -13.15 11.58
N LEU A 156 4.52 -11.92 11.05
CA LEU A 156 5.59 -11.39 10.21
C LEU A 156 6.65 -10.65 11.04
N ASP A 157 7.92 -10.94 10.77
CA ASP A 157 9.04 -10.15 11.28
C ASP A 157 9.38 -9.03 10.29
N MET A 158 9.84 -7.89 10.79
CA MET A 158 10.33 -6.79 9.95
C MET A 158 11.85 -6.87 9.84
N ARG A 159 12.37 -6.86 8.61
CA ARG A 159 13.79 -6.72 8.32
C ARG A 159 14.03 -5.46 7.49
N CYS A 160 14.85 -4.55 8.00
CA CYS A 160 15.20 -3.31 7.33
C CYS A 160 16.70 -3.21 7.05
N GLU A 161 17.03 -2.72 5.86
CA GLU A 161 18.37 -2.25 5.51
C GLU A 161 18.63 -0.87 6.15
N PRO A 162 19.89 -0.53 6.46
CA PRO A 162 20.23 0.77 7.04
C PRO A 162 20.02 1.91 6.04
N GLY A 163 19.70 3.09 6.55
CA GLY A 163 19.56 4.33 5.77
C GLY A 163 18.22 5.02 6.01
N ASP A 164 18.14 6.27 5.54
CA ASP A 164 16.91 7.06 5.61
C ASP A 164 15.92 6.66 4.51
N PRO A 165 14.61 6.75 4.76
CA PRO A 165 13.60 6.46 3.74
C PRO A 165 13.70 7.41 2.56
N ALA A 166 13.24 6.96 1.39
CA ALA A 166 12.90 7.91 0.35
C ALA A 166 11.65 8.70 0.78
N VAL A 167 11.67 10.02 0.60
CA VAL A 167 10.58 10.91 0.99
C VAL A 167 9.82 11.34 -0.26
N LEU A 168 8.54 10.97 -0.34
CA LEU A 168 7.63 11.45 -1.36
C LEU A 168 6.63 12.43 -0.76
N GLU A 169 6.77 13.70 -1.10
CA GLU A 169 5.79 14.74 -0.78
C GLU A 169 4.83 14.95 -1.96
N PHE A 170 3.53 15.00 -1.69
CA PHE A 170 2.52 15.29 -2.71
C PHE A 170 1.31 16.01 -2.13
N LYS A 171 0.62 16.77 -2.98
CA LYS A 171 -0.58 17.54 -2.63
C LYS A 171 -1.66 17.32 -3.69
N PRO A 172 -2.65 16.46 -3.46
CA PRO A 172 -3.76 16.28 -4.39
C PRO A 172 -4.48 17.62 -4.62
N ASN A 173 -4.68 18.01 -5.86
CA ASN A 173 -5.33 19.27 -6.25
C ASN A 173 -6.60 18.99 -7.07
N SER A 174 -7.24 20.00 -7.64
CA SER A 174 -8.47 19.83 -8.45
C SER A 174 -8.27 19.07 -9.76
N SER A 175 -7.04 18.88 -10.25
CA SER A 175 -6.76 18.12 -11.48
C SER A 175 -6.57 16.62 -11.25
N TRP A 176 -6.47 16.19 -9.99
CA TRP A 176 -6.40 14.76 -9.65
C TRP A 176 -7.80 14.13 -9.74
N PRO A 177 -7.96 12.91 -10.26
CA PRO A 177 -9.22 12.18 -10.16
C PRO A 177 -9.64 11.93 -8.70
N ASP A 178 -10.90 11.55 -8.47
CA ASP A 178 -11.40 11.19 -7.13
C ASP A 178 -10.86 9.85 -6.65
N ILE A 179 -10.44 8.98 -7.57
CA ILE A 179 -9.77 7.72 -7.26
C ILE A 179 -8.47 7.68 -8.04
N VAL A 180 -7.38 7.52 -7.32
CA VAL A 180 -6.04 7.28 -7.86
C VAL A 180 -5.43 6.09 -7.15
N TYR A 181 -4.29 5.60 -7.63
CA TYR A 181 -3.71 4.35 -7.15
C TYR A 181 -2.26 4.57 -6.75
N TYR A 182 -1.84 3.93 -5.66
CA TYR A 182 -0.44 3.84 -5.29
C TYR A 182 0.10 2.47 -5.67
N HIS A 183 1.22 2.42 -6.39
CA HIS A 183 1.79 1.16 -6.88
C HIS A 183 3.32 1.18 -6.90
N SER A 184 3.91 0.02 -7.20
CA SER A 184 5.29 -0.06 -7.67
C SER A 184 5.39 0.45 -9.11
N PHE A 185 6.44 1.22 -9.40
CA PHE A 185 6.73 1.71 -10.74
C PHE A 185 7.06 0.58 -11.73
N VAL A 186 7.69 -0.49 -11.23
CA VAL A 186 8.20 -1.58 -12.08
C VAL A 186 7.33 -2.83 -12.07
N GLN A 187 6.50 -3.00 -11.03
CA GLN A 187 5.74 -4.22 -10.82
C GLN A 187 4.24 -3.91 -10.63
N SER A 188 3.41 -4.55 -11.45
CA SER A 188 1.95 -4.41 -11.33
C SER A 188 1.40 -5.16 -10.11
N ASN A 189 0.22 -4.75 -9.66
CA ASN A 189 -0.59 -5.41 -8.65
C ASN A 189 0.10 -5.54 -7.28
N MET A 190 0.72 -4.44 -6.84
CA MET A 190 1.36 -4.36 -5.53
C MET A 190 0.71 -3.35 -4.58
N GLY A 191 -0.16 -2.47 -5.06
CA GLY A 191 -0.81 -1.48 -4.20
C GLY A 191 -2.30 -1.35 -4.50
N TRP A 192 -2.89 -0.24 -4.09
CA TRP A 192 -4.35 -0.08 -4.12
C TRP A 192 -4.77 1.39 -4.16
N LYS A 193 -5.97 1.69 -3.65
CA LYS A 193 -6.67 2.96 -3.91
C LYS A 193 -6.35 4.05 -2.89
N LEU A 194 -6.22 5.26 -3.42
CA LEU A 194 -6.37 6.51 -2.70
C LEU A 194 -7.67 7.17 -3.15
N HIS A 195 -8.56 7.44 -2.20
CA HIS A 195 -9.78 8.21 -2.39
C HIS A 195 -9.49 9.68 -2.12
N ILE A 196 -9.58 10.51 -3.14
CA ILE A 196 -9.30 11.94 -3.07
C ILE A 196 -10.60 12.71 -2.91
N VAL A 197 -10.79 13.33 -1.74
CA VAL A 197 -12.05 13.98 -1.37
C VAL A 197 -11.87 15.47 -1.09
N ASP A 198 -12.92 16.26 -1.29
CA ASP A 198 -12.93 17.68 -0.87
C ASP A 198 -13.20 17.83 0.64
N LYS A 199 -13.98 16.90 1.20
CA LYS A 199 -14.34 16.85 2.62
C LYS A 199 -14.58 15.41 3.04
N PHE A 200 -14.21 15.08 4.28
CA PHE A 200 -14.62 13.82 4.89
C PHE A 200 -16.13 13.87 5.17
N SER A 201 -16.87 12.86 4.71
CA SER A 201 -18.32 12.78 4.89
C SER A 201 -18.70 12.51 6.35
N THR A 202 -19.99 12.65 6.68
CA THR A 202 -20.50 12.35 8.03
C THR A 202 -20.39 10.87 8.37
N ASP A 203 -20.45 9.99 7.38
CA ASP A 203 -20.27 8.55 7.57
C ASP A 203 -18.80 8.19 7.73
N ASP A 204 -17.91 8.89 7.01
CA ASP A 204 -16.45 8.83 7.27
C ASP A 204 -16.13 9.27 8.70
N LYS A 205 -16.81 10.32 9.21
CA LYS A 205 -16.68 10.78 10.61
C LYS A 205 -17.16 9.75 11.63
N LYS A 206 -18.22 9.00 11.33
CA LYS A 206 -18.68 7.90 12.19
C LYS A 206 -17.67 6.73 12.17
N MET A 207 -17.11 6.40 11.01
CA MET A 207 -16.04 5.38 10.91
C MET A 207 -14.74 5.82 11.60
N LEU A 208 -14.37 7.09 11.48
CA LEU A 208 -13.25 7.70 12.22
C LEU A 208 -13.41 7.50 13.73
N GLN A 209 -14.60 7.78 14.26
CA GLN A 209 -14.91 7.61 15.67
C GLN A 209 -14.85 6.14 16.10
N SER A 210 -15.40 5.20 15.31
CA SER A 210 -15.33 3.78 15.66
C SER A 210 -13.89 3.24 15.63
N MET A 211 -13.06 3.67 14.68
CA MET A 211 -11.64 3.30 14.62
C MET A 211 -10.83 3.81 15.83
N GLN A 212 -11.09 5.03 16.29
CA GLN A 212 -10.45 5.57 17.50
C GLN A 212 -10.83 4.79 18.76
N MET A 213 -12.08 4.34 18.85
CA MET A 213 -12.54 3.52 19.98
C MET A 213 -11.87 2.14 20.00
N ILE A 214 -11.70 1.48 18.84
CA ILE A 214 -11.01 0.19 18.72
C ILE A 214 -9.54 0.31 19.13
N ASN A 215 -8.84 1.35 18.67
CA ASN A 215 -7.43 1.56 19.04
C ASN A 215 -7.25 1.80 20.54
N ASN A 216 -8.21 2.48 21.18
CA ASN A 216 -8.19 2.68 22.63
C ASN A 216 -8.46 1.36 23.38
N GLU A 217 -9.42 0.54 22.94
CA GLU A 217 -9.67 -0.77 23.54
C GLU A 217 -8.46 -1.71 23.40
N ASP A 218 -7.84 -1.78 22.22
CA ASP A 218 -6.61 -2.56 22.00
C ASP A 218 -5.46 -2.05 22.90
N TYR A 219 -5.35 -0.74 23.17
CA TYR A 219 -4.40 -0.16 24.13
C TYR A 219 -4.67 -0.62 25.58
N TYR A 220 -5.93 -0.61 26.03
CA TYR A 220 -6.29 -1.06 27.38
C TYR A 220 -6.10 -2.58 27.55
N GLN A 221 -6.39 -3.39 26.53
CA GLN A 221 -6.18 -4.84 26.57
C GLN A 221 -4.68 -5.21 26.58
N GLN A 222 -3.84 -4.50 25.83
CA GLN A 222 -2.38 -4.69 25.92
C GLN A 222 -1.80 -4.32 27.29
N LYS A 223 -2.39 -3.33 27.98
CA LYS A 223 -1.95 -2.92 29.32
C LYS A 223 -2.35 -3.95 30.39
N MET A 224 -3.48 -4.63 30.23
CA MET A 224 -3.94 -5.68 31.16
C MET A 224 -3.17 -7.00 31.03
N GLN A 225 -2.53 -7.28 29.89
CA GLN A 225 -1.70 -8.49 29.70
C GLN A 225 -0.25 -8.35 30.24
N LYS A 226 0.11 -7.18 30.80
CA LYS A 226 1.42 -6.92 31.42
C LYS A 226 1.40 -6.90 32.95
N PHE A 227 0.34 -7.42 33.57
CA PHE A 227 0.22 -7.63 35.01
C PHE A 227 -0.06 -9.11 35.32
#